data_AF-A0A2H9VUY2-F1
#
_entry.id   AF-A0A2H9VUY2-F1
#
_cell.length_a   1.000
_cell.length_b   1.000
_cell.length_c   1.000
_cell.angle_alpha   90.00
_cell.angle_beta   90.00
_cell.angle_gamma   90.00
#
_symmetry.space_group_name_H-M   'P 1'
#
loop_
_entity.id
_entity.type
_entity.pdbx_description
1 polymer ?
#
loop_
_entity_poly.entity_id
_entity_poly.type
_entity_poly.pdbx_seq_one_letter_code
_entity_poly.pdbx_strand_id
1 'polypeptide(L)'
;MKKLTLLMLCTTLLSCSSTQKIKKGLTENDIYVDRNFEKKEFLSMFKTSVFVKSMQYAFNNSPEIKKLLREDMSVATFGESIDFDDVNAAATIIVAKIKRDSALNIERLPEDVAGKKVFKNCLDFYNSKQLNDIAKKLYKEKYSKPDVMHITPDSLSK
;
A
#
# COMPACT_ATOMS: atom_id res chain seq x y z
N MET A 1 -58.40 -22.75 -5.74
CA MET A 1 -57.44 -21.78 -5.15
C MET A 1 -56.51 -22.45 -4.13
N LYS A 2 -55.77 -23.51 -4.49
CA LYS A 2 -54.87 -24.23 -3.56
C LYS A 2 -53.39 -24.23 -4.00
N LYS A 3 -53.09 -23.62 -5.16
CA LYS A 3 -51.73 -23.54 -5.72
C LYS A 3 -51.00 -22.23 -5.37
N LEU A 4 -51.71 -21.23 -4.85
CA LEU A 4 -51.12 -19.94 -4.47
C LEU A 4 -50.54 -19.94 -3.04
N THR A 5 -51.02 -20.83 -2.18
CA THR A 5 -50.59 -20.94 -0.78
C THR A 5 -49.23 -21.64 -0.61
N LEU A 6 -48.77 -22.40 -1.62
CA LEU A 6 -47.46 -23.08 -1.56
C LEU A 6 -46.29 -22.15 -1.93
N LEU A 7 -46.56 -21.09 -2.71
CA LEU A 7 -45.52 -20.14 -3.15
C LEU A 7 -45.11 -19.16 -2.04
N MET A 8 -46.02 -18.84 -1.12
CA MET A 8 -45.78 -17.95 0.02
C MET A 8 -45.00 -18.61 1.18
N LEU A 9 -44.88 -19.94 1.19
CA LEU A 9 -44.16 -20.67 2.26
C LEU A 9 -42.67 -20.89 1.93
N CYS A 10 -42.26 -20.70 0.68
CA CYS A 10 -40.85 -20.88 0.26
C CYS A 10 -40.00 -19.61 0.40
N THR A 11 -40.60 -18.44 0.61
CA THR A 11 -39.86 -17.16 0.72
C THR A 11 -39.40 -16.83 2.14
N THR A 12 -39.85 -17.57 3.17
CA THR A 12 -39.50 -17.30 4.57
C THR A 12 -38.27 -18.06 5.08
N LEU A 13 -37.67 -18.96 4.29
CA LEU A 13 -36.49 -19.75 4.67
C LEU A 13 -35.14 -19.20 4.16
N LEU A 14 -35.14 -18.06 3.45
CA LEU A 14 -33.91 -17.40 2.96
C LEU A 14 -33.49 -16.18 3.79
N SER A 15 -34.13 -15.92 4.94
CA SER A 15 -33.55 -15.03 5.94
C SER A 15 -32.43 -15.74 6.69
N CYS A 16 -31.28 -15.91 6.01
CA CYS A 16 -30.00 -15.97 6.69
C CYS A 16 -29.79 -14.63 7.38
N SER A 17 -30.32 -14.50 8.60
CA SER A 17 -29.90 -13.46 9.53
C SER A 17 -28.41 -13.69 9.77
N SER A 18 -27.58 -12.91 9.07
CA SER A 18 -26.18 -12.69 9.39
C SER A 18 -26.15 -12.16 10.83
N THR A 19 -26.07 -13.08 11.80
CA THR A 19 -25.79 -12.75 13.19
C THR A 19 -24.34 -12.29 13.22
N GLN A 20 -24.14 -11.01 12.98
CA GLN A 20 -22.90 -10.34 13.29
C GLN A 20 -22.69 -10.55 14.78
N LYS A 21 -21.72 -11.40 15.13
CA LYS A 21 -21.29 -11.58 16.52
C LYS A 21 -20.78 -10.22 17.00
N ILE A 22 -21.66 -9.42 17.59
CA ILE A 22 -21.28 -8.23 18.33
C ILE A 22 -20.39 -8.75 19.46
N LYS A 23 -19.09 -8.45 19.37
CA LYS A 23 -18.12 -8.78 20.40
C LYS A 23 -18.60 -8.09 21.68
N LYS A 24 -19.05 -8.91 22.65
CA LYS A 24 -19.32 -8.45 24.01
C LYS A 24 -18.04 -7.83 24.58
N GLY A 25 -18.09 -6.54 24.91
CA GLY A 25 -17.06 -5.86 25.70
C GLY A 25 -16.43 -4.61 25.09
N LEU A 26 -17.19 -3.73 24.43
CA LEU A 26 -16.68 -2.48 23.85
C LEU A 26 -17.55 -1.30 24.33
N THR A 27 -16.90 -0.22 24.74
CA THR A 27 -17.53 1.01 25.28
C THR A 27 -17.69 2.06 24.17
N GLU A 28 -18.58 3.04 24.35
CA GLU A 28 -18.92 4.09 23.36
C GLU A 28 -17.73 4.92 22.82
N ASN A 29 -16.54 4.80 23.42
CA ASN A 29 -15.34 5.55 23.05
C ASN A 29 -14.35 4.79 22.14
N ASP A 30 -14.67 3.57 21.71
CA ASP A 30 -13.78 2.80 20.85
C ASP A 30 -13.83 3.33 19.40
N ILE A 31 -12.75 4.00 18.97
CA ILE A 31 -12.58 4.48 17.59
C ILE A 31 -12.42 3.26 16.67
N TYR A 32 -13.42 3.01 15.84
CA TYR A 32 -13.37 1.97 14.81
C TYR A 32 -12.45 2.41 13.66
N VAL A 33 -11.20 1.98 13.69
CA VAL A 33 -10.35 2.04 12.49
C VAL A 33 -10.75 0.87 11.58
N ASP A 34 -11.32 1.18 10.41
CA ASP A 34 -11.58 0.17 9.39
C ASP A 34 -10.25 -0.43 8.92
N ARG A 35 -10.00 -1.69 9.27
CA ARG A 35 -8.78 -2.42 8.86
C ARG A 35 -8.60 -2.44 7.34
N ASN A 36 -9.67 -2.33 6.56
CA ASN A 36 -9.56 -2.22 5.10
C ASN A 36 -9.05 -0.84 4.66
N PHE A 37 -9.41 0.22 5.37
CA PHE A 37 -8.90 1.57 5.14
C PHE A 37 -7.41 1.61 5.46
N GLU A 38 -7.00 1.16 6.66
CA GLU A 38 -5.60 1.11 7.07
C GLU A 38 -4.72 0.31 6.09
N LYS A 39 -5.22 -0.85 5.65
CA LYS A 39 -4.52 -1.65 4.64
C LYS A 39 -4.36 -0.90 3.31
N LYS A 40 -5.42 -0.26 2.81
CA LYS A 40 -5.37 0.49 1.56
C LYS A 40 -4.41 1.67 1.66
N GLU A 41 -4.42 2.36 2.79
CA GLU A 41 -3.54 3.47 3.09
C GLU A 41 -2.08 3.01 3.13
N PHE A 42 -1.75 1.96 3.90
CA PHE A 42 -0.40 1.39 3.94
C PHE A 42 0.09 1.00 2.55
N LEU A 43 -0.73 0.27 1.77
CA LEU A 43 -0.37 -0.15 0.42
C LEU A 43 -0.10 1.07 -0.48
N SER A 44 -0.94 2.10 -0.42
CA SER A 44 -0.79 3.32 -1.19
C SER A 44 0.51 4.05 -0.81
N MET A 45 0.71 4.31 0.48
CA MET A 45 1.87 5.04 1.00
C MET A 45 3.18 4.31 0.70
N PHE A 46 3.24 2.99 0.92
CA PHE A 46 4.43 2.19 0.63
C PHE A 46 4.79 2.27 -0.85
N LYS A 47 3.81 2.07 -1.74
CA LYS A 47 4.03 2.13 -3.19
C LYS A 47 4.50 3.50 -3.65
N THR A 48 3.89 4.57 -3.14
CA THR A 48 4.31 5.95 -3.44
C THR A 48 5.73 6.22 -2.95
N SER A 49 6.07 5.76 -1.74
CA SER A 49 7.44 5.85 -1.20
C SER A 49 8.46 5.18 -2.11
N VAL A 50 8.16 3.96 -2.57
CA VAL A 50 9.02 3.21 -3.49
C VAL A 50 9.14 3.92 -4.83
N PHE A 51 8.06 4.49 -5.38
CA PHE A 51 8.11 5.26 -6.62
C PHE A 51 9.06 6.46 -6.50
N VAL A 52 8.89 7.28 -5.46
CA VAL A 52 9.71 8.46 -5.19
C VAL A 52 11.17 8.07 -5.00
N LYS A 53 11.44 7.03 -4.21
CA LYS A 53 12.80 6.54 -3.98
C LYS A 53 13.45 5.99 -5.25
N SER A 54 12.69 5.27 -6.07
CA SER A 54 13.15 4.76 -7.36
C SER A 54 13.56 5.90 -8.30
N MET A 55 12.77 6.98 -8.34
CA MET A 55 13.09 8.19 -9.10
C MET A 55 14.39 8.84 -8.62
N GLN A 56 14.54 9.03 -7.31
CA GLN A 56 15.78 9.58 -6.72
C GLN A 56 17.00 8.75 -7.12
N TYR A 57 16.94 7.43 -6.96
CA TYR A 57 18.06 6.54 -7.26
C TYR A 57 18.36 6.43 -8.75
N ALA A 58 17.34 6.39 -9.61
CA ALA A 58 17.52 6.29 -11.06
C ALA A 58 18.16 7.54 -11.66
N PHE A 59 17.92 8.71 -11.08
CA PHE A 59 18.59 9.98 -11.38
C PHE A 59 19.84 10.24 -10.52
N ASN A 60 20.46 9.19 -9.98
CA ASN A 60 21.71 9.28 -9.22
C ASN A 60 21.66 10.31 -8.08
N ASN A 61 20.51 10.44 -7.42
CA ASN A 61 20.30 11.37 -6.31
C ASN A 61 20.51 12.85 -6.67
N SER A 62 20.26 13.23 -7.93
CA SER A 62 20.33 14.61 -8.43
C SER A 62 19.62 15.60 -7.47
N PRO A 63 20.25 16.74 -7.13
CA PRO A 63 19.64 17.78 -6.31
C PRO A 63 18.32 18.32 -6.88
N GLU A 64 18.24 18.45 -8.20
CA GLU A 64 17.07 18.95 -8.93
C GLU A 64 15.88 17.99 -8.77
N ILE A 65 16.13 16.69 -8.94
CA ILE A 65 15.10 15.67 -8.74
C ILE A 65 14.68 15.59 -7.27
N LYS A 66 15.62 15.67 -6.34
CA LYS A 66 15.29 15.73 -4.91
C LYS A 66 14.46 16.97 -4.56
N LYS A 67 14.78 18.13 -5.14
CA LYS A 67 14.01 19.36 -4.96
C LYS A 67 12.60 19.20 -5.51
N LEU A 68 12.47 18.76 -6.76
CA LEU A 68 11.19 18.51 -7.43
C LEU A 68 10.29 17.57 -6.61
N LEU A 69 10.84 16.43 -6.16
CA LEU A 69 10.09 15.45 -5.37
C LEU A 69 9.73 15.93 -3.95
N ARG A 70 10.43 16.93 -3.41
CA ARG A 70 10.06 17.55 -2.11
C ARG A 70 8.98 18.61 -2.25
N GLU A 71 8.97 19.33 -3.37
CA GLU A 71 7.95 20.32 -3.70
C GLU A 71 6.64 19.65 -4.14
N ASP A 72 6.73 18.41 -4.64
CA ASP A 72 5.59 17.60 -4.99
C ASP A 72 4.83 17.13 -3.73
N MET A 73 3.76 17.85 -3.40
CA MET A 73 2.91 17.58 -2.24
C MET A 73 2.10 16.29 -2.36
N SER A 74 2.13 15.59 -3.51
CA SER A 74 1.48 14.27 -3.65
C SER A 74 2.14 13.20 -2.76
N VAL A 75 3.31 13.51 -2.21
CA VAL A 75 4.15 12.63 -1.38
C VAL A 75 3.96 12.91 0.13
N ALA A 76 2.99 13.75 0.53
CA ALA A 76 2.89 14.28 1.88
C ALA A 76 2.96 13.23 3.02
N THR A 77 3.88 13.51 3.96
CA THR A 77 4.13 12.93 5.29
C THR A 77 3.78 11.45 5.47
N PHE A 78 4.81 10.63 5.33
CA PHE A 78 4.81 9.25 5.81
C PHE A 78 4.74 9.25 7.34
N GLY A 79 3.64 8.76 7.91
CA GLY A 79 3.60 8.42 9.33
C GLY A 79 4.65 7.34 9.66
N GLU A 80 4.87 7.08 10.94
CA GLU A 80 5.78 6.04 11.49
C GLU A 80 5.44 4.60 11.01
N SER A 81 4.43 4.44 10.16
CA SER A 81 3.92 3.19 9.65
C SER A 81 4.79 2.54 8.56
N ILE A 82 5.80 3.22 7.99
CA ILE A 82 6.65 2.67 6.92
C ILE A 82 8.11 2.53 7.36
N ASP A 83 8.68 1.35 7.17
CA ASP A 83 10.11 1.12 7.29
C ASP A 83 10.83 1.59 6.01
N PHE A 84 11.77 2.51 6.16
CA PHE A 84 12.53 3.05 5.05
C PHE A 84 13.49 2.05 4.42
N ASP A 85 13.93 1.02 5.16
CA ASP A 85 14.80 -0.02 4.61
C ASP A 85 14.05 -0.90 3.61
N ASP A 86 12.79 -1.22 3.89
CA ASP A 86 11.92 -1.93 2.95
C ASP A 86 11.66 -1.12 1.68
N VAL A 87 11.45 0.20 1.83
CA VAL A 87 11.29 1.12 0.70
C VAL A 87 12.55 1.17 -0.15
N ASN A 88 13.72 1.30 0.49
CA ASN A 88 15.01 1.33 -0.19
C ASN A 88 15.24 0.02 -0.93
N ALA A 89 15.03 -1.13 -0.27
CA ALA A 89 15.18 -2.45 -0.86
C ALA A 89 14.28 -2.62 -2.09
N ALA A 90 12.99 -2.30 -2.00
CA ALA A 90 12.07 -2.40 -3.13
C ALA A 90 12.47 -1.46 -4.29
N ALA A 91 12.92 -0.25 -4.00
CA ALA A 91 13.36 0.71 -5.02
C ALA A 91 14.59 0.22 -5.80
N THR A 92 15.52 -0.50 -5.15
CA THR A 92 16.71 -1.01 -5.85
C THR A 92 16.38 -2.01 -6.95
N ILE A 93 15.27 -2.76 -6.84
CA ILE A 93 14.83 -3.75 -7.84
C ILE A 93 14.67 -3.10 -9.21
N ILE A 94 13.88 -2.02 -9.30
CA ILE A 94 13.61 -1.35 -10.57
C ILE A 94 14.81 -0.53 -11.05
N VAL A 95 15.56 0.08 -10.13
CA VAL A 95 16.77 0.85 -10.47
C VAL A 95 17.84 -0.05 -11.10
N ALA A 96 18.03 -1.27 -10.58
CA ALA A 96 18.94 -2.24 -11.17
C ALA A 96 18.53 -2.62 -12.60
N LYS A 97 17.23 -2.77 -12.86
CA LYS A 97 16.70 -2.98 -14.22
C LYS A 97 16.97 -1.78 -15.13
N ILE A 98 16.65 -0.56 -14.70
CA ILE A 98 16.89 0.67 -15.48
C ILE A 98 18.38 0.82 -15.84
N LYS A 99 19.28 0.55 -14.88
CA LYS A 99 20.73 0.62 -15.12
C LYS A 99 21.17 -0.42 -16.15
N ARG A 100 20.67 -1.65 -16.07
CA ARG A 100 20.97 -2.71 -17.04
C ARG A 100 20.46 -2.36 -18.43
N ASP A 101 19.21 -1.92 -18.54
CA ASP A 101 18.59 -1.55 -19.81
C ASP A 101 19.35 -0.37 -20.46
N SER A 102 19.85 0.57 -19.66
CA SER A 102 20.73 1.64 -20.14
C SER A 102 22.04 1.10 -20.69
N ALA A 103 22.75 0.26 -19.93
CA ALA A 103 24.07 -0.26 -20.30
C ALA A 103 24.03 -1.05 -21.63
N LEU A 104 22.94 -1.78 -21.88
CA LEU A 104 22.79 -2.58 -23.09
C LEU A 104 22.51 -1.76 -24.37
N ASN A 105 22.14 -0.48 -24.24
CA ASN A 105 21.70 0.36 -25.36
C ASN A 105 22.70 1.46 -25.77
N ILE A 106 23.69 1.77 -24.94
CA ILE A 106 24.64 2.89 -25.14
C ILE A 106 25.47 2.80 -26.43
N GLU A 107 25.59 1.62 -27.05
CA GLU A 107 26.33 1.43 -28.31
C GLU A 107 25.46 0.99 -29.49
N ARG A 108 24.14 0.81 -29.29
CA ARG A 108 23.25 0.19 -30.29
C ARG A 108 22.21 1.15 -30.86
N LEU A 109 21.93 2.25 -30.18
CA LEU A 109 20.88 3.18 -30.56
C LEU A 109 21.38 4.64 -30.45
N PRO A 110 20.84 5.55 -31.27
CA PRO A 110 21.05 6.99 -31.10
C PRO A 110 20.72 7.44 -29.66
N GLU A 111 21.52 8.34 -29.06
CA GLU A 111 21.42 8.75 -27.65
C GLU A 111 20.01 9.24 -27.23
N ASP A 112 19.32 9.90 -28.15
CA ASP A 112 17.94 10.38 -28.03
C ASP A 112 16.89 9.26 -27.95
N VAL A 113 17.20 8.08 -28.51
CA VAL A 113 16.36 6.86 -28.44
C VAL A 113 16.83 5.90 -27.34
N ALA A 114 18.13 5.91 -27.02
CA ALA A 114 18.79 5.07 -26.02
C ALA A 114 18.64 5.60 -24.57
N GLY A 115 18.07 6.80 -24.41
CA GLY A 115 17.88 7.44 -23.12
C GLY A 115 17.15 6.55 -22.10
N LYS A 116 17.56 6.67 -20.83
CA LYS A 116 16.95 5.92 -19.73
C LYS A 116 15.47 6.29 -19.62
N LYS A 117 14.58 5.31 -19.84
CA LYS A 117 13.12 5.45 -19.66
C LYS A 117 12.74 5.42 -18.17
N VAL A 118 13.34 6.30 -17.36
CA VAL A 118 13.25 6.28 -15.89
C VAL A 118 11.81 6.37 -15.42
N PHE A 119 11.10 7.44 -15.80
CA PHE A 119 9.71 7.69 -15.40
C PHE A 119 8.80 6.50 -15.74
N LYS A 120 8.87 6.02 -16.98
CA LYS A 120 8.08 4.87 -17.44
C LYS A 120 8.36 3.64 -16.57
N ASN A 121 9.62 3.29 -16.35
CA ASN A 121 9.97 2.11 -15.57
C ASN A 121 9.54 2.22 -14.09
N CYS A 122 9.73 3.39 -13.48
CA CYS A 122 9.26 3.64 -12.12
C CYS A 122 7.73 3.55 -12.02
N LEU A 123 6.99 4.11 -12.99
CA LEU A 123 5.53 4.09 -13.02
C LEU A 123 4.98 2.69 -13.30
N ASP A 124 5.60 1.95 -14.22
CA ASP A 124 5.26 0.55 -14.49
C ASP A 124 5.47 -0.30 -13.23
N PHE A 125 6.55 -0.07 -12.49
CA PHE A 125 6.81 -0.78 -11.23
C PHE A 125 5.82 -0.38 -10.13
N TYR A 126 5.48 0.91 -10.02
CA TYR A 126 4.41 1.39 -9.14
C TYR A 126 3.08 0.67 -9.42
N ASN A 127 2.75 0.40 -10.68
CA ASN A 127 1.52 -0.31 -11.06
C ASN A 127 1.68 -1.84 -11.10
N SER A 128 2.86 -2.38 -10.80
CA SER A 128 3.14 -3.79 -10.95
C SER A 128 2.48 -4.66 -9.88
N LYS A 129 2.13 -5.89 -10.27
CA LYS A 129 1.73 -6.94 -9.32
C LYS A 129 2.84 -7.24 -8.31
N GLN A 130 4.11 -7.21 -8.76
CA GLN A 130 5.27 -7.46 -7.91
C GLN A 130 5.33 -6.51 -6.71
N LEU A 131 5.25 -5.20 -6.94
CA LEU A 131 5.28 -4.23 -5.85
C LEU A 131 4.06 -4.35 -4.93
N ASN A 132 2.90 -4.65 -5.50
CA ASN A 132 1.68 -4.90 -4.74
C ASN A 132 1.80 -6.12 -3.81
N ASP A 133 2.45 -7.20 -4.28
CA ASP A 133 2.66 -8.41 -3.48
C ASP A 133 3.69 -8.16 -2.36
N ILE A 134 4.74 -7.38 -2.61
CA ILE A 134 5.68 -6.91 -1.57
C ILE A 134 4.94 -6.12 -0.50
N ALA A 135 4.16 -5.10 -0.89
CA ALA A 135 3.42 -4.25 0.04
C ALA A 135 2.45 -5.08 0.91
N LYS A 136 1.73 -6.04 0.31
CA LYS A 136 0.82 -6.93 1.06
C LYS A 136 1.56 -7.83 2.04
N LYS A 137 2.75 -8.32 1.67
CA LYS A 137 3.57 -9.17 2.54
C LYS A 137 4.03 -8.37 3.76
N LEU A 138 4.57 -7.17 3.56
CA LEU A 138 5.04 -6.29 4.64
C LEU A 138 3.90 -5.84 5.55
N TYR A 139 2.74 -5.48 4.98
CA TYR A 139 1.54 -5.19 5.78
C TYR A 139 1.17 -6.39 6.66
N LYS A 140 1.15 -7.59 6.08
CA LYS A 140 0.86 -8.79 6.87
C LYS A 140 1.89 -8.96 7.97
N GLU A 141 3.18 -8.83 7.71
CA GLU A 141 4.24 -9.00 8.73
C GLU A 141 4.13 -7.98 9.86
N LYS A 142 3.82 -6.72 9.55
CA LYS A 142 3.64 -5.65 10.55
C LYS A 142 2.40 -5.86 11.42
N TYR A 143 1.28 -6.27 10.82
CA TYR A 143 -0.03 -6.33 11.50
C TYR A 143 -0.54 -7.74 11.80
N SER A 144 0.30 -8.79 11.62
CA SER A 144 -0.05 -10.17 11.96
C SER A 144 0.22 -10.54 13.41
N LYS A 145 0.95 -9.69 14.15
CA LYS A 145 1.02 -9.78 15.61
C LYS A 145 -0.15 -8.97 16.19
N PRO A 146 -0.98 -9.52 17.08
CA PRO A 146 -2.00 -8.72 17.75
C PRO A 146 -1.29 -7.63 18.57
N ASP A 147 -1.60 -6.37 18.31
CA ASP A 147 -1.23 -5.28 19.22
C ASP A 147 -1.91 -5.53 20.56
N VAL A 148 -1.12 -5.97 21.53
CA VAL A 148 -1.53 -5.94 22.94
C VAL A 148 -1.32 -4.50 23.39
N MET A 149 -2.32 -3.65 23.20
CA MET A 149 -2.38 -2.39 23.93
C MET A 149 -2.56 -2.73 25.42
N HIS A 150 -1.46 -2.69 26.17
CA HIS A 150 -1.53 -2.61 27.62
C HIS A 150 -2.04 -1.22 27.98
N ILE A 151 -3.36 -1.08 28.12
CA ILE A 151 -3.94 0.09 28.78
C ILE A 151 -3.60 -0.05 30.26
N THR A 152 -2.54 0.62 30.72
CA THR A 152 -2.30 0.81 32.15
C THR A 152 -3.33 1.81 32.69
N PRO A 153 -3.98 1.54 33.84
CA PRO A 153 -5.04 2.38 34.41
C PRO A 153 -4.69 3.86 34.63
N ASP A 154 -3.40 4.20 34.64
CA ASP A 154 -2.88 5.53 34.97
C ASP A 154 -3.13 6.60 33.87
N SER A 155 -3.62 6.21 32.68
CA SER A 155 -3.88 7.16 31.58
C SER A 155 -5.24 7.85 31.64
N LEU A 156 -6.08 7.56 32.65
CA LEU A 156 -7.41 8.16 32.81
C LEU A 156 -7.51 9.17 33.97
N SER A 157 -6.38 9.51 34.61
CA SER A 157 -6.36 10.53 35.66
C SER A 157 -5.46 11.72 35.29
N LYS A 158 -5.98 12.63 34.46
CA LYS A 158 -5.66 14.07 34.52
C LYS A 158 -6.88 14.87 34.12
#